data_AF-A0A961SVV5-F1
#
_entry.id   AF-A0A961SVV5-F1
#
_cell.length_a   1.000
_cell.length_b   1.000
_cell.length_c   1.000
_cell.angle_alpha   90.00
_cell.angle_beta   90.00
_cell.angle_gamma   90.00
#
_symmetry.space_group_name_H-M   'P 1'
#
loop_
_entity.id
_entity.type
_entity.pdbx_description
1 polymer ?
#
loop_
_entity_poly.entity_id
_entity_poly.type
_entity_poly.pdbx_seq_one_letter_code
_entity_poly.pdbx_strand_id
1 'polypeptide(L)'
;SFIPSFFPEGTQLGVDADFFYLPPYASKDLGNPVLGAGTLVAITKDTPAARAFVEWLETPIAHEVWMAKTGFLTPFKKVNPDAYSNAPSKKMGEILTNATTFRFDGSDLMPGKIGAGAFWTGMVDYVGGKSAQDVAKSIQDAWNAIK
;
A
#
# COMPACT_ATOMS: atom_id res chain seq x y z
N SER A 1 -6.57 5.07 2.08
CA SER A 1 -6.00 4.31 3.23
C SER A 1 -7.13 3.84 4.11
N PHE A 2 -7.09 2.58 4.55
CA PHE A 2 -8.10 1.98 5.43
C PHE A 2 -7.81 2.18 6.92
N ILE A 3 -6.60 2.65 7.28
CA ILE A 3 -6.17 2.79 8.68
C ILE A 3 -7.13 3.63 9.55
N PRO A 4 -7.80 4.69 9.04
CA PRO A 4 -8.70 5.47 9.89
C PRO A 4 -9.87 4.68 10.46
N SER A 5 -10.27 3.58 9.82
CA SER A 5 -11.34 2.71 10.31
C SER A 5 -10.98 1.98 11.61
N PHE A 6 -9.71 1.98 12.01
CA PHE A 6 -9.22 1.41 13.26
C PHE A 6 -9.01 2.45 14.38
N PHE A 7 -9.21 3.75 14.08
CA PHE A 7 -9.07 4.79 15.09
C PHE A 7 -10.28 4.81 16.03
N PRO A 8 -10.10 5.30 17.28
CA PRO A 8 -11.21 5.48 18.21
C PRO A 8 -12.35 6.28 17.60
N GLU A 9 -13.59 5.96 17.99
CA GLU A 9 -14.76 6.71 17.56
C GLU A 9 -14.61 8.21 17.89
N GLY A 10 -15.00 9.07 16.93
CA GLY A 10 -14.88 10.52 17.06
C GLY A 10 -13.54 11.11 16.61
N THR A 11 -12.53 10.29 16.25
CA THR A 11 -11.25 10.79 15.71
C THR A 11 -11.45 11.56 14.40
N GLN A 12 -10.98 12.81 14.36
CA GLN A 12 -11.07 13.67 13.18
C GLN A 12 -9.74 13.71 12.41
N LEU A 13 -9.75 13.21 11.17
CA LEU A 13 -8.57 13.28 10.30
C LEU A 13 -8.25 14.73 9.92
N GLY A 14 -6.98 15.09 10.01
CA GLY A 14 -6.47 16.45 9.82
C GLY A 14 -6.53 17.33 11.08
N VAL A 15 -7.12 16.82 12.17
CA VAL A 15 -7.14 17.49 13.48
C VAL A 15 -6.44 16.62 14.52
N ASP A 16 -6.94 15.40 14.74
CA ASP A 16 -6.43 14.47 15.75
C ASP A 16 -5.40 13.48 15.18
N ALA A 17 -5.47 13.21 13.88
CA ALA A 17 -4.55 12.33 13.16
C ALA A 17 -4.27 12.85 11.76
N ASP A 18 -3.01 12.81 11.33
CA ASP A 18 -2.58 13.24 10.00
C ASP A 18 -1.62 12.20 9.37
N PHE A 19 -1.43 12.32 8.07
CA PHE A 19 -0.51 11.51 7.29
C PHE A 19 0.67 12.35 6.86
N PHE A 20 1.86 11.79 6.95
CA PHE A 20 3.08 12.42 6.46
C PHE A 20 3.97 11.37 5.81
N TYR A 21 4.85 11.84 4.93
CA TYR A 21 5.83 10.97 4.32
C TYR A 21 6.84 10.50 5.38
N LEU A 22 7.12 9.20 5.43
CA LEU A 22 8.09 8.66 6.37
C LEU A 22 9.46 9.33 6.15
N PRO A 23 10.10 9.91 7.17
CA PRO A 23 11.35 10.63 6.98
C PRO A 23 12.42 9.75 6.32
N PRO A 24 13.08 10.24 5.25
CA PRO A 24 14.13 9.49 4.58
C PRO A 24 15.36 9.37 5.49
N TYR A 25 16.25 8.44 5.15
CA TYR A 25 17.52 8.29 5.84
C TYR A 25 18.38 9.54 5.70
N ALA A 26 18.74 10.18 6.82
CA ALA A 26 19.50 11.43 6.80
C ALA A 26 20.89 11.30 6.13
N SER A 27 21.49 10.10 6.14
CA SER A 27 22.84 9.85 5.63
C SER A 27 22.89 9.33 4.20
N LYS A 28 21.74 9.10 3.54
CA LYS A 28 21.68 8.52 2.19
C LYS A 28 20.52 9.08 1.39
N ASP A 29 20.79 9.48 0.15
CA ASP A 29 19.74 9.78 -0.81
C ASP A 29 19.24 8.48 -1.47
N LEU A 30 18.03 8.05 -1.09
CA LEU A 30 17.34 6.89 -1.65
C LEU A 30 16.07 7.31 -2.42
N GLY A 31 15.89 8.62 -2.67
CA GLY A 31 14.65 9.20 -3.17
C GLY A 31 13.50 9.14 -2.17
N ASN A 32 12.27 9.19 -2.70
CA ASN A 32 11.02 9.12 -1.93
C ASN A 32 10.20 7.87 -2.31
N PRO A 33 10.67 6.64 -1.97
CA PRO A 33 9.94 5.42 -2.25
C PRO A 33 8.69 5.27 -1.37
N VAL A 34 7.57 4.90 -1.99
CA VAL A 34 6.34 4.51 -1.28
C VAL A 34 6.17 3.00 -1.39
N LEU A 35 5.97 2.36 -0.24
CA LEU A 35 5.53 0.98 -0.14
C LEU A 35 4.02 0.94 0.06
N GLY A 36 3.33 0.04 -0.63
CA GLY A 36 1.90 -0.12 -0.46
C GLY A 36 1.36 -1.39 -1.10
N ALA A 37 0.06 -1.59 -0.89
CA ALA A 37 -0.71 -2.62 -1.56
C ALA A 37 -1.61 -1.99 -2.64
N GLY A 38 -2.24 -2.82 -3.47
CA GLY A 38 -3.11 -2.38 -4.54
C GLY A 38 -4.14 -3.44 -4.92
N THR A 39 -5.18 -3.00 -5.62
CA THR A 39 -6.21 -3.87 -6.17
C THR A 39 -5.98 -4.06 -7.66
N LEU A 40 -6.02 -5.30 -8.13
CA LEU A 40 -5.99 -5.64 -9.54
C LEU A 40 -7.39 -6.04 -9.99
N VAL A 41 -7.78 -5.62 -11.18
CA VAL A 41 -9.00 -6.07 -11.86
C VAL A 41 -8.58 -6.98 -13.00
N ALA A 42 -9.16 -8.18 -13.05
CA ALA A 42 -8.91 -9.16 -14.10
C ALA A 42 -10.24 -9.66 -14.67
N ILE A 43 -10.27 -9.83 -15.99
CA ILE A 43 -11.43 -10.41 -16.68
C ILE A 43 -11.28 -11.93 -16.65
N THR A 44 -12.18 -12.61 -15.93
CA THR A 44 -12.21 -14.08 -15.86
C THR A 44 -13.03 -14.71 -16.99
N LYS A 45 -14.01 -13.98 -17.54
CA LYS A 45 -14.77 -14.33 -18.74
C LYS A 45 -14.79 -13.14 -19.69
N ASP A 46 -14.15 -13.32 -20.84
CA ASP A 46 -14.07 -12.29 -21.86
C ASP A 46 -15.44 -12.06 -22.53
N THR A 47 -15.98 -10.85 -22.34
CA THR A 47 -17.25 -10.40 -22.92
C THR A 47 -17.15 -8.91 -23.25
N PRO A 48 -17.95 -8.41 -24.21
CA PRO A 48 -18.01 -6.97 -24.49
C PRO A 48 -18.32 -6.12 -23.25
N ALA A 49 -19.18 -6.61 -22.35
CA ALA A 49 -19.54 -5.91 -21.11
C ALA A 49 -18.36 -5.83 -20.13
N ALA A 50 -17.59 -6.92 -19.96
CA ALA A 50 -16.42 -6.94 -19.08
C ALA A 50 -15.32 -6.00 -19.60
N ARG A 51 -15.10 -5.96 -20.92
CA ARG A 51 -14.15 -5.03 -21.54
C ARG A 51 -14.57 -3.57 -21.35
N ALA A 52 -15.83 -3.25 -21.62
CA ALA A 52 -16.37 -1.91 -21.41
C ALA A 52 -16.25 -1.44 -19.96
N PHE A 53 -16.41 -2.35 -18.98
CA PHE A 53 -16.20 -2.01 -17.57
C PHE A 53 -14.74 -1.69 -17.26
N VAL A 54 -13.78 -2.48 -17.76
CA VAL A 54 -12.34 -2.19 -17.59
C VAL A 54 -11.96 -0.88 -18.27
N GLU A 55 -12.46 -0.62 -19.49
CA GLU A 55 -12.27 0.66 -20.18
C GLU A 55 -12.83 1.84 -19.37
N TRP A 56 -13.99 1.68 -18.74
CA TRP A 56 -14.55 2.70 -17.85
C TRP A 56 -13.64 2.94 -16.63
N LEU A 57 -13.07 1.89 -16.03
CA LEU A 57 -12.13 2.02 -14.91
C LEU A 57 -10.86 2.80 -15.29
N GLU A 58 -10.49 2.87 -16.57
CA GLU A 58 -9.35 3.67 -17.05
C GLU A 58 -9.68 5.17 -17.21
N THR A 59 -10.92 5.59 -16.95
CA THR A 59 -11.35 6.99 -17.07
C THR A 59 -11.17 7.78 -15.76
N PRO A 60 -10.87 9.09 -15.81
CA PRO A 60 -10.72 9.90 -14.58
C PRO A 60 -11.94 9.83 -13.67
N ILE A 61 -13.15 9.88 -14.26
CA ILE A 61 -14.40 9.90 -13.50
C ILE A 61 -14.61 8.63 -12.67
N ALA A 62 -14.17 7.46 -13.14
CA ALA A 62 -14.29 6.21 -12.38
C ALA A 62 -13.48 6.28 -11.07
N HIS A 63 -12.29 6.87 -11.12
CA HIS A 63 -11.47 7.08 -9.94
C HIS A 63 -12.01 8.21 -9.06
N GLU A 64 -12.43 9.34 -9.65
CA GLU A 64 -12.93 10.50 -8.91
C GLU A 64 -14.19 10.18 -8.11
N VAL A 65 -15.08 9.33 -8.63
CA VAL A 65 -16.25 8.82 -7.89
C VAL A 65 -15.85 8.08 -6.61
N TRP A 66 -14.76 7.32 -6.63
CA TRP A 66 -14.22 6.65 -5.43
C TRP A 66 -13.39 7.59 -4.55
N MET A 67 -12.66 8.55 -5.12
CA MET A 67 -11.93 9.58 -4.38
C MET A 67 -12.85 10.47 -3.55
N ALA A 68 -14.08 10.72 -4.04
CA ALA A 68 -15.13 11.43 -3.32
C ALA A 68 -15.67 10.65 -2.11
N LYS A 69 -15.27 9.38 -1.95
CA LYS A 69 -15.47 8.58 -0.74
C LYS A 69 -14.19 8.57 0.10
N THR A 70 -14.25 7.95 1.27
CA THR A 70 -13.05 7.69 2.09
C THR A 70 -12.44 6.34 1.71
N GLY A 71 -11.17 6.12 2.08
CA GLY A 71 -10.52 4.81 1.94
C GLY A 71 -9.77 4.59 0.62
N PHE A 72 -10.08 5.32 -0.44
CA PHE A 72 -9.49 5.13 -1.78
C PHE A 72 -8.33 6.07 -2.08
N LEU A 73 -7.30 5.56 -2.78
CA LEU A 73 -6.20 6.33 -3.38
C LEU A 73 -5.99 5.80 -4.81
N THR A 74 -5.49 6.64 -5.71
CA THR A 74 -5.26 6.25 -7.10
C THR A 74 -3.88 6.70 -7.59
N PRO A 75 -3.16 5.86 -8.35
CA PRO A 75 -1.95 6.29 -9.05
C PRO A 75 -2.26 7.05 -10.35
N PHE A 76 -3.54 7.16 -10.76
CA PHE A 76 -3.91 7.71 -12.05
C PHE A 76 -3.80 9.24 -12.07
N LYS A 77 -2.74 9.75 -12.69
CA LYS A 77 -2.37 11.18 -12.65
C LYS A 77 -3.30 12.12 -13.42
N LYS A 78 -4.30 11.59 -14.16
CA LYS A 78 -5.25 12.41 -14.93
C LYS A 78 -6.50 12.82 -14.15
N VAL A 79 -6.65 12.35 -12.91
CA VAL A 79 -7.77 12.72 -12.04
C VAL A 79 -7.61 14.14 -11.51
N ASN A 80 -8.72 14.78 -11.15
CA ASN A 80 -8.73 16.00 -10.36
C ASN A 80 -8.39 15.70 -8.88
N PRO A 81 -7.24 16.18 -8.33
CA PRO A 81 -6.89 15.95 -6.93
C PRO A 81 -7.89 16.56 -5.92
N ASP A 82 -8.67 17.57 -6.33
CA ASP A 82 -9.69 18.17 -5.47
C ASP A 82 -10.94 17.28 -5.34
N ALA A 83 -11.04 16.17 -6.08
CA ALA A 83 -12.10 15.18 -5.90
C ALA A 83 -11.94 14.34 -4.62
N TYR A 84 -10.79 14.39 -3.94
CA TYR A 84 -10.61 13.70 -2.67
C TYR A 84 -11.55 14.26 -1.58
N SER A 85 -12.22 13.36 -0.87
CA SER A 85 -13.22 13.70 0.15
C SER A 85 -12.71 14.54 1.34
N ASN A 86 -11.40 14.58 1.59
CA ASN A 86 -10.80 15.37 2.66
C ASN A 86 -9.31 15.66 2.40
N ALA A 87 -8.78 16.69 3.07
CA ALA A 87 -7.39 17.13 2.92
C ALA A 87 -6.34 16.04 3.25
N PRO A 88 -6.49 15.21 4.31
CA PRO A 88 -5.59 14.08 4.56
C PRO A 88 -5.53 13.06 3.41
N SER A 89 -6.67 12.74 2.79
CA SER A 89 -6.73 11.86 1.62
C SER A 89 -6.02 12.46 0.41
N LYS A 90 -6.21 13.76 0.18
CA LYS A 90 -5.47 14.49 -0.87
C LYS A 90 -3.97 14.45 -0.64
N LYS A 91 -3.51 14.73 0.58
CA LYS A 91 -2.09 14.67 0.97
C LYS A 91 -1.48 13.27 0.76
N MET A 92 -2.20 12.21 1.12
CA MET A 92 -1.78 10.83 0.84
C MET A 92 -1.71 10.54 -0.67
N GLY A 93 -2.68 11.03 -1.44
CA GLY A 93 -2.68 10.92 -2.90
C GLY A 93 -1.47 11.59 -3.53
N GLU A 94 -1.12 12.79 -3.06
CA GLU A 94 0.07 13.54 -3.49
C GLU A 94 1.36 12.78 -3.18
N ILE A 95 1.48 12.20 -1.98
CA ILE A 95 2.61 11.32 -1.61
C ILE A 95 2.73 10.16 -2.61
N LEU A 96 1.62 9.48 -2.91
CA LEU A 96 1.60 8.36 -3.86
C LEU A 96 2.04 8.79 -5.26
N THR A 97 1.47 9.88 -5.79
CA THR A 97 1.72 10.29 -7.18
C THR A 97 3.08 10.94 -7.41
N ASN A 98 3.69 11.49 -6.34
CA ASN A 98 5.02 12.10 -6.34
C ASN A 98 6.13 11.15 -5.85
N ALA A 99 5.80 9.92 -5.49
CA ALA A 99 6.78 8.91 -5.11
C ALA A 99 7.80 8.72 -6.24
N THR A 100 9.10 8.66 -5.90
CA THR A 100 10.14 8.34 -6.90
C THR A 100 10.00 6.90 -7.38
N THR A 101 9.46 6.04 -6.52
CA THR A 101 9.24 4.63 -6.81
C THR A 101 8.09 4.12 -5.96
N PHE A 102 7.21 3.31 -6.54
CA PHE A 102 6.23 2.51 -5.80
C PHE A 102 6.65 1.04 -5.80
N ARG A 103 6.52 0.36 -4.65
CA ARG A 103 6.78 -1.08 -4.50
C ARG A 103 5.69 -1.75 -3.69
N PHE A 104 5.34 -2.97 -4.09
CA PHE A 104 4.65 -3.90 -3.21
C PHE A 104 5.59 -4.36 -2.10
N ASP A 105 5.03 -4.83 -0.99
CA ASP A 105 5.83 -5.34 0.10
C ASP A 105 6.70 -6.51 -0.38
N GLY A 106 7.94 -6.57 0.11
CA GLY A 106 8.87 -7.61 -0.30
C GLY A 106 8.34 -9.01 0.04
N SER A 107 7.63 -9.17 1.16
CA SER A 107 7.03 -10.43 1.59
C SER A 107 5.86 -10.86 0.72
N ASP A 108 5.10 -9.92 0.14
CA ASP A 108 4.02 -10.22 -0.82
C ASP A 108 4.54 -10.87 -2.12
N LEU A 109 5.81 -10.60 -2.46
CA LEU A 109 6.48 -11.16 -3.64
C LEU A 109 7.15 -12.52 -3.36
N MET A 110 7.15 -12.98 -2.11
CA MET A 110 7.74 -14.26 -1.72
C MET A 110 6.71 -15.40 -1.83
N PRO A 111 7.14 -16.68 -1.90
CA PRO A 111 6.23 -17.81 -1.71
C PRO A 111 5.46 -17.66 -0.39
N GLY A 112 4.18 -18.02 -0.37
CA GLY A 112 3.31 -17.79 0.80
C GLY A 112 3.83 -18.41 2.10
N LYS A 113 4.49 -19.57 2.03
CA LYS A 113 5.14 -20.22 3.19
C LYS A 113 6.28 -19.38 3.80
N ILE A 114 6.87 -18.48 3.01
CA ILE A 114 7.90 -17.54 3.46
C ILE A 114 7.27 -16.21 3.83
N GLY A 115 6.67 -15.50 2.87
CA GLY A 115 6.22 -14.12 3.06
C GLY A 115 5.21 -13.98 4.21
N ALA A 116 4.07 -14.66 4.04
CA ALA A 116 3.01 -14.72 5.05
C ALA A 116 3.29 -15.73 6.18
N GLY A 117 4.39 -16.48 6.10
CA GLY A 117 4.76 -17.52 7.06
C GLY A 117 6.02 -17.14 7.85
N ALA A 118 7.15 -17.74 7.47
CA ALA A 118 8.40 -17.60 8.21
C ALA A 118 8.86 -16.14 8.40
N PHE A 119 8.73 -15.30 7.37
CA PHE A 119 9.12 -13.90 7.44
C PHE A 119 8.22 -13.12 8.41
N TRP A 120 6.90 -13.26 8.29
CA TRP A 120 5.94 -12.61 9.18
C TRP A 120 6.21 -12.94 10.66
N THR A 121 6.29 -14.24 11.00
CA THR A 121 6.61 -14.69 12.36
C THR A 121 7.97 -14.17 12.81
N GLY A 122 8.97 -14.20 11.93
CA GLY A 122 10.31 -13.69 12.22
C GLY A 122 10.34 -12.20 12.56
N MET A 123 9.56 -11.37 11.87
CA MET A 123 9.48 -9.94 12.18
C MET A 123 8.82 -9.68 13.53
N VAL A 124 7.80 -10.47 13.91
CA VAL A 124 7.20 -10.42 15.26
C VAL A 124 8.22 -10.82 16.32
N ASP A 125 8.96 -11.92 16.12
CA ASP A 125 10.02 -12.36 17.02
C ASP A 125 11.12 -11.30 17.20
N TYR A 126 11.51 -10.63 16.10
CA TYR A 126 12.52 -9.57 16.13
C TYR A 126 12.08 -8.39 17.00
N VAL A 127 10.84 -7.93 16.81
CA VAL A 127 10.25 -6.88 17.66
C VAL A 127 10.10 -7.35 19.11
N GLY A 128 9.87 -8.65 19.32
CA GLY A 128 9.85 -9.31 20.63
C GLY A 128 11.22 -9.50 21.29
N GLY A 129 12.32 -9.09 20.64
CA GLY A 129 13.67 -9.07 21.22
C GLY A 129 14.61 -10.17 20.73
N LYS A 130 14.19 -11.03 19.80
CA LYS A 130 15.10 -11.99 19.14
C LYS A 130 16.11 -11.25 18.27
N SER A 131 17.33 -11.76 18.15
CA SER A 131 18.35 -11.09 17.33
C SER A 131 17.97 -11.09 15.84
N ALA A 132 18.35 -10.03 15.12
CA ALA A 132 18.13 -9.95 13.68
C ALA A 132 18.82 -11.11 12.94
N GLN A 133 19.98 -11.54 13.44
CA GLN A 133 20.77 -12.65 12.90
C GLN A 133 20.01 -13.98 13.02
N ASP A 134 19.44 -14.29 14.19
CA ASP A 134 18.71 -15.54 14.41
C ASP A 134 17.41 -15.56 13.61
N VAL A 135 16.71 -14.43 13.54
CA VAL A 135 15.51 -14.26 12.71
C VAL A 135 15.83 -14.49 11.24
N ALA A 136 16.85 -13.80 10.71
CA ALA A 136 17.27 -13.93 9.31
C ALA A 136 17.71 -15.36 8.97
N LYS A 137 18.47 -16.01 9.87
CA LYS A 137 18.88 -17.41 9.72
C LYS A 137 17.66 -18.33 9.64
N SER A 138 16.71 -18.19 10.57
CA SER A 138 15.49 -19.00 10.59
C SER A 138 14.66 -18.84 9.32
N ILE A 139 14.52 -17.62 8.80
CA ILE A 139 13.81 -17.36 7.54
C ILE A 139 14.55 -18.00 6.37
N GLN A 140 15.88 -17.89 6.33
CA GLN A 140 16.70 -18.48 5.29
C GLN A 140 16.64 -20.02 5.29
N ASP A 141 16.63 -20.64 6.47
CA ASP A 141 16.49 -22.10 6.62
C ASP A 141 15.10 -22.55 6.12
N ALA A 142 14.04 -21.82 6.47
CA ALA A 142 12.69 -22.08 5.95
C ALA A 142 12.61 -21.93 4.42
N TRP A 143 13.32 -20.96 3.85
CA TRP A 143 13.43 -20.78 2.40
C TRP A 143 14.15 -21.96 1.74
N ASN A 144 15.26 -22.42 2.30
CA ASN A 144 16.01 -23.54 1.75
C ASN A 144 15.20 -24.85 1.78
N ALA A 145 14.31 -25.01 2.75
CA ALA A 145 13.45 -26.19 2.88
C ALA A 145 12.28 -26.24 1.87
N ILE A 146 12.10 -25.20 1.04
CA ILE A 146 11.06 -25.17 -0.02
C ILE A 146 11.65 -25.07 -1.42
N LYS A 147 12.99 -25.13 -1.54
CA LYS A 147 13.68 -25.23 -2.83
C LYS A 147 13.66 -26.65 -3.35
#